data_AF-A0A832G3K3-F1
#
_entry.id   AF-A0A832G3K3-F1
#
_cell.length_a   1.000
_cell.length_b   1.000
_cell.length_c   1.000
_cell.angle_alpha   90.00
_cell.angle_beta   90.00
_cell.angle_gamma   90.00
#
_symmetry.space_group_name_H-M   'P 1'
#
loop_
_entity.id
_entity.type
_entity.pdbx_description
1 polymer ?
#
loop_
_entity_poly.entity_id
_entity_poly.type
_entity_poly.pdbx_seq_one_letter_code
_entity_poly.pdbx_strand_id
1 'polypeptide(L)'
;MDKVGRPMTFVILTVIELGERMDLAKKETRKTMKTFRPTAVIKRATIGASILALYAATCGQIGNAASYRDAVLALQPHAFWELNETGDPSSGTLEAVDSTGNGYNGIYGPTAYNAYYGILGPQPPTFKGFATGQGAVQCSGGDPNSTVSLPPLNLSSEVVDTTIIMWIYPNDVPPADTGLFFDRSGDTSTCGFGFHNQNADGTATELGYNWNDNSSTWGWSSRLYPPLWKWSFAALVVETNRATIYLFYLDDNGQPVLLSAVNSGVTHRAYNWSGSGGRYIGRDPLNDQRIFPGIIDGVAIFNRALTQDEILGLFAAGVGVQGFAPMIGTQPQSYFVYNGARVTLEVTANGSSPLQYQWQLNGVNIDTLPNATNYIGINSNVLTIFECHLCRSW
;
A
#
# COMPACT_ATOMS: atom_id res chain seq x y z
N MET A 1 -11.75 17.38 20.50
CA MET A 1 -10.34 17.72 20.77
C MET A 1 -9.87 16.95 21.99
N ASP A 2 -8.62 16.47 21.99
CA ASP A 2 -8.05 15.82 23.18
C ASP A 2 -7.84 16.84 24.32
N LYS A 3 -7.34 16.39 25.48
CA LYS A 3 -7.07 17.24 26.64
C LYS A 3 -6.06 18.38 26.38
N VAL A 4 -5.46 18.45 25.18
CA VAL A 4 -4.45 19.43 24.77
C VAL A 4 -4.89 20.22 23.52
N GLY A 5 -6.17 20.15 23.13
CA GLY A 5 -6.73 20.97 22.04
C GLY A 5 -6.42 20.46 20.64
N ARG A 6 -5.92 19.23 20.47
CA ARG A 6 -5.64 18.66 19.15
C ARG A 6 -6.94 18.21 18.47
N PRO A 7 -7.13 18.48 17.16
CA PRO A 7 -8.25 17.92 16.41
C PRO A 7 -8.17 16.39 16.50
N MET A 8 -9.27 15.76 16.94
CA MET A 8 -9.39 14.30 17.04
C MET A 8 -10.11 13.81 15.80
N THR A 9 -9.52 12.84 15.10
CA THR A 9 -10.12 12.30 13.87
C THR A 9 -10.67 10.90 14.12
N PHE A 10 -11.98 10.75 13.94
CA PHE A 10 -12.71 9.55 14.27
C PHE A 10 -13.02 8.73 13.01
N VAL A 11 -12.73 7.44 13.07
CA VAL A 11 -13.28 6.41 12.21
C VAL A 11 -14.55 5.88 12.89
N ILE A 12 -15.71 6.34 12.42
CA ILE A 12 -17.01 5.87 12.93
C ILE A 12 -17.40 4.62 12.16
N LEU A 13 -17.73 3.56 12.90
CA LEU A 13 -18.06 2.24 12.36
C LEU A 13 -19.44 1.83 12.83
N THR A 14 -20.42 1.85 11.93
CA THR A 14 -21.80 1.47 12.24
C THR A 14 -22.04 -0.02 12.01
N VAL A 15 -22.64 -0.68 12.98
CA VAL A 15 -23.24 -2.01 12.88
C VAL A 15 -24.75 -1.78 12.74
N ILE A 16 -25.32 -2.06 11.56
CA ILE A 16 -26.77 -2.00 11.34
C ILE A 16 -27.35 -3.40 11.45
N GLU A 17 -28.39 -3.55 12.27
CA GLU A 17 -29.19 -4.76 12.40
C GLU A 17 -30.37 -4.72 11.41
N LEU A 18 -30.65 -5.83 10.73
CA LEU A 18 -31.89 -6.00 9.98
C LEU A 18 -32.68 -7.17 10.53
N GLY A 19 -33.92 -6.89 10.97
CA GLY A 19 -34.91 -7.89 11.36
C GLY A 19 -35.50 -8.68 10.19
N GLU A 20 -36.25 -9.73 10.52
CA GLU A 20 -36.70 -10.81 9.63
C GLU A 20 -37.44 -10.38 8.34
N ARG A 21 -37.22 -11.15 7.25
CA ARG A 21 -38.17 -11.30 6.14
C ARG A 21 -39.07 -12.51 6.46
N MET A 22 -40.34 -12.28 6.79
CA MET A 22 -41.34 -13.34 6.86
C MET A 22 -41.74 -13.77 5.45
N ASP A 23 -41.24 -14.91 4.96
CA ASP A 23 -41.89 -15.61 3.84
C ASP A 23 -42.97 -16.55 4.39
N LEU A 24 -44.23 -16.18 4.15
CA LEU A 24 -45.43 -16.97 4.48
C LEU A 24 -45.47 -18.23 3.61
N ALA A 25 -44.90 -19.33 4.07
CA ALA A 25 -45.17 -20.65 3.53
C ALA A 25 -46.59 -21.08 3.95
N LYS A 26 -47.48 -21.23 2.95
CA LYS A 26 -48.86 -21.68 3.12
C LYS A 26 -48.93 -23.05 3.82
N LYS A 27 -49.72 -23.08 4.90
CA LYS A 27 -50.56 -24.18 5.43
C LYS A 27 -50.25 -25.60 4.88
N GLU A 28 -49.67 -26.46 5.70
CA GLU A 28 -50.24 -27.78 6.03
C GLU A 28 -49.45 -28.56 7.11
N THR A 29 -50.20 -29.39 7.80
CA THR A 29 -50.01 -30.12 9.07
C THR A 29 -48.92 -31.22 9.08
N ARG A 30 -47.93 -31.14 9.99
CA ARG A 30 -47.49 -32.20 10.95
C ARG A 30 -46.07 -31.92 11.49
N LYS A 31 -45.85 -32.37 12.72
CA LYS A 31 -44.65 -32.23 13.58
C LYS A 31 -43.32 -32.55 12.87
N THR A 32 -42.26 -31.89 13.37
CA THR A 32 -40.81 -32.17 13.22
C THR A 32 -40.05 -31.56 12.02
N MET A 33 -39.69 -30.28 12.15
CA MET A 33 -38.32 -29.71 12.09
C MET A 33 -38.47 -28.19 12.00
N LYS A 34 -38.22 -27.48 13.10
CA LYS A 34 -37.92 -26.04 13.01
C LYS A 34 -36.52 -25.94 12.40
N THR A 35 -36.43 -25.78 11.09
CA THR A 35 -35.19 -25.34 10.44
C THR A 35 -34.94 -23.91 10.90
N PHE A 36 -34.17 -23.74 11.97
CA PHE A 36 -33.70 -22.45 12.43
C PHE A 36 -32.73 -21.91 11.36
N ARG A 37 -33.17 -20.90 10.61
CA ARG A 37 -32.33 -20.16 9.66
C ARG A 37 -31.86 -18.85 10.32
N PRO A 38 -30.65 -18.35 10.00
CA PRO A 38 -29.88 -17.42 10.83
C PRO A 38 -30.54 -16.04 11.00
N THR A 39 -30.28 -15.39 12.14
CA THR A 39 -31.16 -14.35 12.73
C THR A 39 -30.53 -12.94 12.85
N ALA A 40 -29.34 -12.68 12.32
CA ALA A 40 -28.82 -11.31 12.29
C ALA A 40 -28.03 -11.06 11.00
N VAL A 41 -28.33 -9.94 10.33
CA VAL A 41 -27.46 -9.37 9.29
C VAL A 41 -26.76 -8.18 9.90
N ILE A 42 -25.44 -8.28 10.09
CA ILE A 42 -24.61 -7.14 10.47
C ILE A 42 -24.27 -6.37 9.18
N LYS A 43 -24.83 -5.17 9.00
CA LYS A 43 -24.59 -4.31 7.84
C LYS A 43 -23.66 -3.14 8.14
N ARG A 44 -22.65 -3.02 7.27
CA ARG A 44 -21.99 -1.82 6.73
C ARG A 44 -21.57 -0.73 7.73
N ALA A 45 -20.25 -0.56 7.88
CA ALA A 45 -19.70 0.64 8.51
C ALA A 45 -19.91 1.85 7.60
N THR A 46 -20.37 2.97 8.18
CA THR A 46 -20.60 4.22 7.45
C THR A 46 -19.73 5.28 8.10
N ILE A 47 -18.95 6.02 7.30
CA ILE A 47 -18.23 7.19 7.81
C ILE A 47 -19.29 8.23 8.17
N GLY A 48 -19.50 8.47 9.47
CA GLY A 48 -20.35 9.55 9.95
C GLY A 48 -19.71 10.89 9.61
N ALA A 49 -20.31 11.64 8.69
CA ALA A 49 -19.80 12.94 8.25
C ALA A 49 -19.66 13.91 9.42
N SER A 50 -18.41 14.29 9.71
CA SER A 50 -18.12 15.56 10.36
C SER A 50 -17.42 16.43 9.32
N ILE A 51 -18.16 17.44 8.87
CA ILE A 51 -17.75 18.44 7.89
C ILE A 51 -16.50 19.18 8.38
N LEU A 52 -15.52 19.26 7.49
CA LEU A 52 -14.42 20.23 7.41
C LEU A 52 -13.78 20.66 8.75
N ALA A 53 -12.63 20.06 9.08
CA ALA A 53 -11.66 20.70 9.96
C ALA A 53 -10.29 20.66 9.30
N LEU A 54 -9.65 21.83 9.22
CA LEU A 54 -8.28 22.04 8.81
C LEU A 54 -7.38 21.00 9.51
N TYR A 55 -6.81 20.06 8.75
CA TYR A 55 -5.90 19.06 9.31
C TYR A 55 -4.57 19.73 9.62
N ALA A 56 -4.34 20.02 10.91
CA ALA A 56 -3.01 20.12 11.48
C ALA A 56 -2.81 18.88 12.37
N ALA A 57 -2.59 17.73 11.73
CA ALA A 57 -2.05 16.59 12.44
C ALA A 57 -0.53 16.77 12.48
N THR A 58 0.04 17.06 13.64
CA THR A 58 1.47 16.85 13.85
C THR A 58 1.69 15.33 13.88
N CYS A 59 1.81 14.74 12.69
CA CYS A 59 2.26 13.37 12.53
C CYS A 59 3.70 13.25 13.06
N GLY A 60 4.08 12.06 13.53
CA GLY A 60 5.42 11.74 14.00
C GLY A 60 6.47 12.01 12.92
N GLN A 61 7.00 13.24 12.93
CA GLN A 61 8.31 13.69 12.45
C GLN A 61 8.78 13.15 11.08
N ILE A 62 8.02 13.44 10.02
CA ILE A 62 8.65 14.06 8.84
C ILE A 62 8.39 15.56 8.99
N GLY A 63 9.22 16.23 9.77
CA GLY A 63 8.98 17.62 10.15
C GLY A 63 8.90 18.52 8.92
N ASN A 64 7.71 19.00 8.58
CA ASN A 64 7.47 20.07 7.59
C ASN A 64 8.38 19.99 6.34
N ALA A 65 8.59 18.78 5.79
CA ALA A 65 9.46 18.60 4.65
C ALA A 65 8.91 19.42 3.47
N ALA A 66 9.75 20.31 2.93
CA ALA A 66 9.35 21.23 1.87
C ALA A 66 9.15 20.52 0.53
N SER A 67 9.69 19.31 0.37
CA SER A 67 9.63 18.48 -0.84
C SER A 67 9.53 16.98 -0.51
N TYR A 68 9.12 16.17 -1.49
CA TYR A 68 9.18 14.71 -1.42
C TYR A 68 10.61 14.21 -1.18
N ARG A 69 11.58 14.80 -1.88
CA ARG A 69 13.02 14.50 -1.74
C ARG A 69 13.48 14.63 -0.29
N ASP A 70 13.17 15.75 0.35
CA ASP A 70 13.58 15.99 1.75
C ASP A 70 12.89 15.02 2.72
N ALA A 71 11.63 14.67 2.44
CA ALA A 71 10.89 13.68 3.23
C ALA A 71 11.54 12.29 3.17
N VAL A 72 11.97 11.86 1.97
CA VAL A 72 12.68 10.60 1.77
C VAL A 72 14.01 10.62 2.52
N LEU A 73 14.84 11.63 2.32
CA LEU A 73 16.16 11.73 2.96
C LEU A 73 16.09 11.85 4.49
N ALA A 74 15.04 12.49 5.03
CA ALA A 74 14.82 12.57 6.47
C ALA A 74 14.62 11.18 7.12
N LEU A 75 14.13 10.20 6.37
CA LEU A 75 13.96 8.82 6.83
C LEU A 75 15.24 7.97 6.70
N GLN A 76 16.34 8.56 6.23
CA GLN A 76 17.68 7.97 6.11
C GLN A 76 17.69 6.66 5.29
N PRO A 77 17.33 6.72 4.00
CA PRO A 77 17.44 5.57 3.12
C PRO A 77 18.90 5.15 2.98
N HIS A 78 19.09 3.86 2.70
CA HIS A 78 20.37 3.29 2.32
C HIS A 78 20.82 3.80 0.94
N ALA A 79 19.90 3.92 -0.01
CA ALA A 79 20.11 4.50 -1.33
C ALA A 79 18.83 5.17 -1.83
N PHE A 80 18.95 6.24 -2.62
CA PHE A 80 17.82 6.99 -3.16
C PHE A 80 18.15 7.60 -4.51
N TRP A 81 17.42 7.22 -5.56
CA TRP A 81 17.56 7.75 -6.91
C TRP A 81 16.33 8.58 -7.26
N GLU A 82 16.54 9.88 -7.44
CA GLU A 82 15.52 10.82 -7.93
C GLU A 82 15.29 10.68 -9.43
N LEU A 83 16.22 10.07 -10.18
CA LEU A 83 16.08 9.82 -11.62
C LEU A 83 15.79 11.08 -12.45
N ASN A 84 16.29 12.23 -11.99
CA ASN A 84 15.99 13.55 -12.51
C ASN A 84 17.11 14.12 -13.41
N GLU A 85 18.06 13.29 -13.81
CA GLU A 85 19.20 13.69 -14.63
C GLU A 85 18.75 14.13 -16.04
N THR A 86 19.35 15.21 -16.54
CA THR A 86 19.00 15.83 -17.83
C THR A 86 20.00 15.55 -18.95
N GLY A 87 21.02 14.73 -18.69
CA GLY A 87 21.98 14.30 -19.71
C GLY A 87 21.38 13.27 -20.66
N ASP A 88 22.00 13.07 -21.83
CA ASP A 88 21.56 12.10 -22.83
C ASP A 88 22.00 10.66 -22.45
N PRO A 89 21.06 9.74 -22.16
CA PRO A 89 21.34 8.35 -21.85
C PRO A 89 22.06 7.58 -22.96
N SER A 90 21.89 7.96 -24.24
CA SER A 90 22.45 7.24 -25.39
C SER A 90 23.97 7.21 -25.42
N SER A 91 24.62 8.03 -24.60
CA SER A 91 26.05 7.96 -24.31
C SER A 91 26.49 6.65 -23.63
N GLY A 92 25.56 5.93 -22.99
CA GLY A 92 25.83 4.72 -22.21
C GLY A 92 26.66 4.96 -20.94
N THR A 93 26.86 6.22 -20.56
CA THR A 93 27.69 6.63 -19.41
C THR A 93 26.98 7.58 -18.45
N LEU A 94 25.72 7.94 -18.74
CA LEU A 94 24.94 8.80 -17.87
C LEU A 94 24.63 8.08 -16.55
N GLU A 95 25.10 8.65 -15.46
CA GLU A 95 24.82 8.12 -14.13
C GLU A 95 23.39 8.49 -13.69
N ALA A 96 22.74 7.56 -13.00
CA ALA A 96 21.59 7.83 -12.14
C ALA A 96 22.12 8.07 -10.73
N VAL A 97 22.08 9.31 -10.25
CA VAL A 97 22.78 9.73 -9.04
C VAL A 97 22.05 9.24 -7.79
N ASP A 98 22.83 8.65 -6.88
CA ASP A 98 22.35 8.33 -5.53
C ASP A 98 22.37 9.59 -4.66
N SER A 99 21.18 10.11 -4.40
CA SER A 99 20.92 11.35 -3.67
C SER A 99 21.21 11.25 -2.16
N THR A 100 21.47 10.04 -1.64
CA THR A 100 21.97 9.88 -0.26
C THR A 100 23.43 10.29 -0.11
N GLY A 101 24.19 10.27 -1.22
CA GLY A 101 25.63 10.45 -1.20
C GLY A 101 26.43 9.22 -0.75
N ASN A 102 25.78 8.05 -0.59
CA ASN A 102 26.45 6.81 -0.18
C ASN A 102 27.20 6.12 -1.32
N GLY A 103 27.09 6.63 -2.54
CA GLY A 103 27.89 6.20 -3.70
C GLY A 103 27.27 5.06 -4.50
N TYR A 104 25.95 4.86 -4.39
CA TYR A 104 25.24 3.84 -5.15
C TYR A 104 24.76 4.34 -6.53
N ASN A 105 25.55 5.17 -7.22
CA ASN A 105 25.17 5.70 -8.53
C ASN A 105 24.90 4.55 -9.51
N GLY A 106 23.72 4.57 -10.13
CA GLY A 106 23.37 3.68 -11.23
C GLY A 106 23.88 4.21 -12.56
N ILE A 107 23.64 3.45 -13.62
CA ILE A 107 23.91 3.88 -15.00
C ILE A 107 22.63 3.68 -15.81
N TYR A 108 22.17 4.77 -16.44
CA TYR A 108 21.06 4.72 -17.40
C TYR A 108 21.46 3.85 -18.59
N GLY A 109 20.58 2.94 -18.98
CA GLY A 109 20.74 2.21 -20.20
C GLY A 109 20.63 3.13 -21.43
N PRO A 110 21.33 2.81 -22.54
CA PRO A 110 21.47 3.70 -23.69
C PRO A 110 20.19 3.95 -24.49
N THR A 111 19.12 3.19 -24.25
CA THR A 111 17.81 3.41 -24.89
C THR A 111 16.75 3.88 -23.90
N ALA A 112 17.16 4.18 -22.65
CA ALA A 112 16.25 4.75 -21.67
C ALA A 112 15.87 6.17 -22.08
N TYR A 113 14.61 6.54 -21.85
CA TYR A 113 14.20 7.93 -21.96
C TYR A 113 14.21 8.57 -20.57
N ASN A 114 14.69 9.81 -20.47
CA ASN A 114 14.74 10.59 -19.23
C ASN A 114 14.36 12.06 -19.51
N ALA A 115 14.70 12.97 -18.58
CA ALA A 115 14.40 14.39 -18.72
C ALA A 115 14.99 15.05 -19.98
N TYR A 116 16.11 14.54 -20.51
CA TYR A 116 16.66 15.01 -21.79
C TYR A 116 15.65 14.87 -22.94
N TYR A 117 14.86 13.80 -22.92
CA TYR A 117 13.79 13.54 -23.88
C TYR A 117 12.41 14.03 -23.42
N GLY A 118 12.36 14.86 -22.37
CA GLY A 118 11.13 15.42 -21.84
C GLY A 118 10.30 14.44 -20.99
N ILE A 119 10.90 13.33 -20.52
CA ILE A 119 10.26 12.46 -19.54
C ILE A 119 10.34 13.11 -18.17
N LEU A 120 9.17 13.37 -17.58
CA LEU A 120 9.03 14.04 -16.31
C LEU A 120 8.45 13.09 -15.26
N GLY A 121 8.86 13.28 -14.00
CA GLY A 121 8.23 12.67 -12.83
C GLY A 121 6.87 13.27 -12.52
N PRO A 122 6.27 12.98 -11.35
CA PRO A 122 5.07 13.68 -10.88
C PRO A 122 5.28 15.20 -10.88
N GLN A 123 4.26 15.95 -11.33
CA GLN A 123 4.37 17.41 -11.51
C GLN A 123 3.32 18.20 -10.71
N PRO A 124 3.62 19.44 -10.30
CA PRO A 124 2.62 20.39 -9.84
C PRO A 124 1.64 20.77 -10.98
N PRO A 125 0.39 21.16 -10.66
CA PRO A 125 -0.15 21.44 -9.33
C PRO A 125 -0.64 20.21 -8.56
N THR A 126 -0.68 19.03 -9.20
CA THR A 126 -1.21 17.80 -8.60
C THR A 126 -0.26 17.22 -7.55
N PHE A 127 1.03 17.20 -7.85
CA PHE A 127 2.08 16.67 -6.97
C PHE A 127 3.03 17.79 -6.56
N LYS A 128 2.63 18.61 -5.59
CA LYS A 128 3.38 19.82 -5.18
C LYS A 128 4.66 19.51 -4.41
N GLY A 129 4.86 18.26 -4.01
CA GLY A 129 6.11 17.79 -3.40
C GLY A 129 7.26 17.68 -4.38
N PHE A 130 6.98 17.74 -5.68
CA PHE A 130 7.95 17.63 -6.77
C PHE A 130 8.16 19.00 -7.42
N ALA A 131 9.40 19.26 -7.85
CA ALA A 131 9.72 20.50 -8.54
C ALA A 131 9.23 20.46 -9.99
N THR A 132 8.83 21.62 -10.52
CA THR A 132 8.49 21.75 -11.95
C THR A 132 9.68 21.34 -12.82
N GLY A 133 9.44 20.43 -13.76
CA GLY A 133 10.47 19.94 -14.68
C GLY A 133 11.38 18.88 -14.08
N GLN A 134 11.09 18.37 -12.87
CA GLN A 134 11.79 17.22 -12.33
C GLN A 134 11.61 16.01 -13.25
N GLY A 135 12.73 15.38 -13.60
CA GLY A 135 12.79 14.23 -14.48
C GLY A 135 12.27 12.94 -13.85
N ALA A 136 12.25 11.90 -14.67
CA ALA A 136 12.07 10.51 -14.28
C ALA A 136 12.74 9.61 -15.34
N VAL A 137 12.78 8.30 -15.10
CA VAL A 137 13.17 7.33 -16.15
C VAL A 137 11.94 6.66 -16.75
N GLN A 138 11.87 6.59 -18.08
CA GLN A 138 10.91 5.75 -18.78
C GLN A 138 11.61 4.52 -19.35
N CYS A 139 11.11 3.37 -18.93
CA CYS A 139 11.45 2.05 -19.43
C CYS A 139 10.49 1.68 -20.58
N SER A 140 10.99 0.90 -21.53
CA SER A 140 10.25 0.41 -22.70
C SER A 140 10.13 -1.10 -22.63
N GLY A 141 8.89 -1.61 -22.62
CA GLY A 141 8.64 -3.05 -22.56
C GLY A 141 9.37 -3.81 -23.67
N GLY A 142 10.06 -4.89 -23.32
CA GLY A 142 10.87 -5.68 -24.25
C GLY A 142 12.25 -5.10 -24.59
N ASP A 143 12.62 -3.93 -24.06
CA ASP A 143 13.93 -3.32 -24.29
C ASP A 143 14.79 -3.29 -23.00
N PRO A 144 15.72 -4.24 -22.81
CA PRO A 144 16.56 -4.31 -21.61
C PRO A 144 17.46 -3.09 -21.42
N ASN A 145 17.81 -2.40 -22.50
CA ASN A 145 18.67 -1.23 -22.47
C ASN A 145 17.92 0.06 -22.10
N SER A 146 16.61 -0.02 -21.85
CA SER A 146 15.79 1.11 -21.43
C SER A 146 15.71 1.30 -19.91
N THR A 147 16.53 0.55 -19.17
CA THR A 147 16.49 0.42 -17.70
C THR A 147 17.74 1.00 -17.05
N VAL A 148 17.70 1.20 -15.72
CA VAL A 148 18.88 1.68 -14.97
C VAL A 148 19.55 0.50 -14.28
N SER A 149 20.84 0.30 -14.54
CA SER A 149 21.66 -0.70 -13.86
C SER A 149 22.24 -0.14 -12.56
N LEU A 150 22.38 -0.98 -11.53
CA LEU A 150 22.84 -0.56 -10.20
C LEU A 150 24.08 -1.33 -9.73
N PRO A 151 24.98 -0.68 -8.98
CA PRO A 151 26.12 -1.34 -8.34
C PRO A 151 25.65 -2.27 -7.20
N PRO A 152 26.55 -3.10 -6.64
CA PRO A 152 26.25 -3.86 -5.42
C PRO A 152 25.82 -2.91 -4.29
N LEU A 153 24.65 -3.19 -3.70
CA LEU A 153 24.09 -2.32 -2.67
C LEU A 153 24.70 -2.58 -1.29
N ASN A 154 25.24 -3.78 -1.05
CA ASN A 154 25.94 -4.12 0.19
C ASN A 154 25.13 -3.78 1.47
N LEU A 155 23.80 -3.89 1.40
CA LEU A 155 22.93 -3.88 2.58
C LEU A 155 23.34 -5.03 3.52
N SER A 156 23.17 -4.83 4.82
CA SER A 156 23.62 -5.81 5.83
C SER A 156 22.97 -7.19 5.61
N SER A 157 23.80 -8.22 5.50
CA SER A 157 23.35 -9.62 5.38
C SER A 157 22.70 -10.17 6.65
N GLU A 158 22.59 -9.37 7.72
CA GLU A 158 21.99 -9.77 9.01
C GLU A 158 20.59 -9.19 9.22
N VAL A 159 20.18 -8.19 8.43
CA VAL A 159 18.91 -7.49 8.61
C VAL A 159 17.91 -7.96 7.57
N VAL A 160 16.75 -8.43 8.02
CA VAL A 160 15.62 -8.78 7.13
C VAL A 160 14.80 -7.54 6.80
N ASP A 161 14.59 -6.69 7.80
CA ASP A 161 13.69 -5.55 7.72
C ASP A 161 14.16 -4.57 6.63
N THR A 162 13.44 -4.55 5.51
CA THR A 162 13.82 -3.79 4.31
C THR A 162 12.60 -3.11 3.74
N THR A 163 12.74 -1.86 3.31
CA THR A 163 11.68 -1.16 2.58
C THR A 163 12.17 -0.69 1.22
N ILE A 164 11.37 -0.91 0.18
CA ILE A 164 11.60 -0.38 -1.16
C ILE A 164 10.41 0.51 -1.51
N ILE A 165 10.65 1.75 -1.92
CA ILE A 165 9.62 2.70 -2.36
C ILE A 165 9.92 3.24 -3.75
N MET A 166 8.88 3.68 -4.46
CA MET A 166 9.00 4.38 -5.74
C MET A 166 7.66 4.98 -6.16
N TRP A 167 7.73 5.94 -7.09
CA TRP A 167 6.58 6.37 -7.90
C TRP A 167 6.62 5.65 -9.24
N ILE A 168 5.48 5.17 -9.70
CA ILE A 168 5.33 4.47 -10.98
C ILE A 168 4.18 5.07 -11.81
N TYR A 169 4.34 5.04 -13.12
CA TYR A 169 3.33 5.41 -14.11
C TYR A 169 3.34 4.33 -15.21
N PRO A 170 2.49 3.29 -15.10
CA PRO A 170 2.39 2.26 -16.14
C PRO A 170 1.78 2.86 -17.43
N ASN A 171 2.50 2.80 -18.54
CA ASN A 171 1.99 3.21 -19.86
C ASN A 171 1.22 2.07 -20.54
N ASP A 172 1.51 0.83 -20.19
CA ASP A 172 0.79 -0.34 -20.69
C ASP A 172 0.62 -1.35 -19.55
N VAL A 173 -0.20 -2.37 -19.76
CA VAL A 173 -0.33 -3.50 -18.85
C VAL A 173 1.03 -4.20 -18.76
N PRO A 174 1.72 -4.16 -17.60
CA PRO A 174 3.01 -4.80 -17.48
C PRO A 174 2.90 -6.31 -17.72
N PRO A 175 3.88 -6.95 -18.37
CA PRO A 175 3.94 -8.40 -18.40
C PRO A 175 3.97 -8.97 -16.97
N ALA A 176 3.49 -10.20 -16.81
CA ALA A 176 3.68 -10.93 -15.56
C ALA A 176 5.17 -11.01 -15.18
N ASP A 177 5.44 -11.03 -13.87
CA ASP A 177 6.80 -11.08 -13.30
C ASP A 177 7.73 -9.90 -13.68
N THR A 178 7.17 -8.79 -14.14
CA THR A 178 7.94 -7.60 -14.48
C THR A 178 8.56 -6.95 -13.25
N GLY A 179 9.88 -6.73 -13.24
CA GLY A 179 10.54 -6.05 -12.14
C GLY A 179 10.41 -4.52 -12.21
N LEU A 180 10.14 -3.89 -11.08
CA LEU A 180 10.27 -2.44 -10.91
C LEU A 180 11.62 -2.10 -10.26
N PHE A 181 12.00 -2.86 -9.24
CA PHE A 181 13.33 -2.91 -8.69
C PHE A 181 13.66 -4.37 -8.43
N PHE A 182 14.74 -4.90 -9.01
CA PHE A 182 15.07 -6.32 -8.86
C PHE A 182 16.56 -6.55 -8.73
N ASP A 183 16.91 -7.47 -7.82
CA ASP A 183 18.26 -7.92 -7.55
C ASP A 183 18.33 -9.45 -7.75
N ARG A 184 19.17 -9.88 -8.68
CA ARG A 184 19.53 -11.29 -8.94
C ARG A 184 21.02 -11.53 -8.66
N SER A 185 21.58 -10.81 -7.70
CA SER A 185 23.01 -10.84 -7.41
C SER A 185 23.44 -11.87 -6.39
N GLY A 186 22.53 -12.35 -5.53
CA GLY A 186 22.76 -13.39 -4.52
C GLY A 186 22.95 -14.82 -5.03
N ASP A 187 23.63 -14.99 -6.17
CA ASP A 187 23.95 -16.25 -6.87
C ASP A 187 22.74 -17.11 -7.26
N THR A 188 22.17 -17.84 -6.29
CA THR A 188 21.00 -18.72 -6.45
C THR A 188 19.71 -18.12 -5.88
N SER A 189 19.78 -16.87 -5.40
CA SER A 189 18.66 -16.19 -4.76
C SER A 189 18.40 -14.83 -5.42
N THR A 190 17.12 -14.49 -5.56
CA THR A 190 16.65 -13.16 -6.00
C THR A 190 15.78 -12.49 -4.95
N CYS A 191 15.81 -11.17 -4.93
CA CYS A 191 14.80 -10.37 -4.29
C CYS A 191 14.37 -9.24 -5.23
N GLY A 192 13.16 -8.73 -5.04
CA GLY A 192 12.70 -7.62 -5.84
C GLY A 192 11.24 -7.30 -5.62
N PHE A 193 10.88 -6.12 -6.10
CA PHE A 193 9.55 -5.57 -6.09
C PHE A 193 9.14 -5.27 -7.54
N GLY A 194 7.90 -5.59 -7.89
CA GLY A 194 7.43 -5.44 -9.26
C GLY A 194 6.00 -5.89 -9.43
N PHE A 195 5.74 -6.51 -10.56
CA PHE A 195 4.47 -7.09 -10.95
C PHE A 195 4.56 -8.60 -10.91
N HIS A 196 3.43 -9.27 -10.66
CA HIS A 196 3.37 -10.71 -10.61
C HIS A 196 2.28 -11.26 -11.54
N ASN A 197 1.03 -11.40 -11.10
CA ASN A 197 -0.02 -11.96 -11.95
C ASN A 197 -0.86 -10.92 -12.68
N GLN A 198 -1.20 -11.23 -13.93
CA GLN A 198 -2.27 -10.53 -14.62
C GLN A 198 -3.64 -10.97 -14.07
N ASN A 199 -4.59 -10.04 -14.06
CA ASN A 199 -5.99 -10.38 -13.80
C ASN A 199 -6.53 -11.29 -14.92
N ALA A 200 -7.66 -11.95 -14.65
CA ALA A 200 -8.19 -13.00 -15.53
C ALA A 200 -8.55 -12.51 -16.95
N ASP A 201 -8.86 -11.22 -17.09
CA ASP A 201 -9.18 -10.54 -18.35
C ASP A 201 -7.96 -9.87 -19.01
N GLY A 202 -6.77 -9.93 -18.40
CA GLY A 202 -5.52 -9.41 -18.96
C GLY A 202 -5.44 -7.88 -19.06
N THR A 203 -6.33 -7.17 -18.36
CA THR A 203 -6.45 -5.71 -18.41
C THR A 203 -5.59 -4.99 -17.36
N ALA A 204 -5.07 -5.72 -16.38
CA ALA A 204 -4.22 -5.19 -15.34
C ALA A 204 -3.28 -6.26 -14.78
N THR A 205 -2.22 -5.81 -14.11
CA THR A 205 -1.23 -6.69 -13.47
C THR A 205 -1.05 -6.26 -12.04
N GLU A 206 -1.12 -7.21 -11.13
CA GLU A 206 -0.98 -6.92 -9.71
C GLU A 206 0.48 -6.68 -9.35
N LEU A 207 0.71 -5.83 -8.35
CA LEU A 207 2.00 -5.72 -7.69
C LEU A 207 2.32 -7.02 -6.95
N GLY A 208 3.59 -7.39 -6.95
CA GLY A 208 4.10 -8.57 -6.27
C GLY A 208 5.56 -8.38 -5.89
N TYR A 209 6.12 -9.39 -5.23
CA TYR A 209 7.51 -9.34 -4.82
C TYR A 209 8.10 -10.75 -4.79
N ASN A 210 9.41 -10.83 -4.92
CA ASN A 210 10.18 -12.04 -4.67
C ASN A 210 11.16 -11.75 -3.53
N TRP A 211 11.37 -12.73 -2.65
CA TRP A 211 12.38 -12.65 -1.61
C TRP A 211 13.05 -14.00 -1.39
N ASN A 212 14.37 -14.06 -1.64
CA ASN A 212 15.19 -15.27 -1.58
C ASN A 212 14.66 -16.45 -2.41
N ASP A 213 14.05 -16.19 -3.58
CA ASP A 213 13.41 -17.21 -4.43
C ASP A 213 12.37 -18.09 -3.71
N ASN A 214 11.80 -17.59 -2.60
CA ASN A 214 10.80 -18.32 -1.84
C ASN A 214 9.44 -18.28 -2.56
N SER A 215 8.86 -19.44 -2.87
CA SER A 215 7.57 -19.55 -3.57
C SER A 215 6.38 -18.98 -2.84
N SER A 216 6.44 -18.87 -1.51
CA SER A 216 5.44 -18.15 -0.72
C SER A 216 5.50 -16.63 -0.90
N THR A 217 6.55 -16.11 -1.54
CA THR A 217 6.69 -14.69 -1.89
C THR A 217 6.32 -14.45 -3.34
N TRP A 218 7.05 -15.09 -4.27
CA TRP A 218 6.80 -14.89 -5.70
C TRP A 218 5.54 -15.56 -6.22
N GLY A 219 4.89 -16.45 -5.47
CA GLY A 219 3.59 -17.03 -5.82
C GLY A 219 2.40 -16.39 -5.10
N TRP A 220 2.63 -15.32 -4.33
CA TRP A 220 1.58 -14.65 -3.56
C TRP A 220 0.90 -13.54 -4.37
N SER A 221 -0.43 -13.50 -4.31
CA SER A 221 -1.25 -12.52 -5.01
C SER A 221 -1.66 -11.39 -4.06
N SER A 222 -1.22 -10.17 -4.36
CA SER A 222 -1.56 -8.97 -3.57
C SER A 222 -2.95 -8.43 -3.89
N ARG A 223 -3.46 -8.69 -5.10
CA ARG A 223 -4.66 -8.06 -5.69
C ARG A 223 -4.60 -6.54 -5.77
N LEU A 224 -3.40 -5.95 -5.70
CA LEU A 224 -3.19 -4.51 -5.87
C LEU A 224 -2.82 -4.21 -7.33
N TYR A 225 -3.72 -3.57 -8.06
CA TYR A 225 -3.55 -3.27 -9.48
C TYR A 225 -3.34 -1.76 -9.68
N PRO A 226 -2.10 -1.30 -9.97
CA PRO A 226 -1.85 0.09 -10.30
C PRO A 226 -2.66 0.51 -11.53
N PRO A 227 -3.34 1.67 -11.51
CA PRO A 227 -4.02 2.19 -12.68
C PRO A 227 -3.01 2.53 -13.80
N LEU A 228 -3.38 2.23 -15.05
CA LEU A 228 -2.62 2.70 -16.21
C LEU A 228 -2.72 4.22 -16.33
N TRP A 229 -1.69 4.82 -16.93
CA TRP A 229 -1.63 6.24 -17.26
C TRP A 229 -1.82 7.17 -16.06
N LYS A 230 -1.32 6.74 -14.90
CA LYS A 230 -1.48 7.47 -13.64
C LYS A 230 -0.33 7.23 -12.69
N TRP A 231 0.16 8.32 -12.10
CA TRP A 231 1.17 8.25 -11.05
C TRP A 231 0.61 7.58 -9.81
N SER A 232 1.31 6.53 -9.37
CA SER A 232 1.03 5.77 -8.17
C SER A 232 2.30 5.66 -7.34
N PHE A 233 2.18 5.85 -6.03
CA PHE A 233 3.22 5.55 -5.07
C PHE A 233 3.11 4.09 -4.64
N ALA A 234 4.17 3.33 -4.86
CA ALA A 234 4.26 1.91 -4.56
C ALA A 234 5.35 1.67 -3.52
N ALA A 235 5.05 0.87 -2.51
CA ALA A 235 6.03 0.51 -1.49
C ALA A 235 5.91 -0.98 -1.11
N LEU A 236 7.05 -1.62 -0.88
CA LEU A 236 7.18 -2.94 -0.31
C LEU A 236 7.93 -2.83 1.02
N VAL A 237 7.30 -3.27 2.12
CA VAL A 237 7.92 -3.40 3.44
C VAL A 237 8.06 -4.89 3.74
N VAL A 238 9.29 -5.38 3.84
CA VAL A 238 9.61 -6.76 4.23
C VAL A 238 10.07 -6.77 5.67
N GLU A 239 9.48 -7.66 6.46
CA GLU A 239 9.85 -7.94 7.86
C GLU A 239 10.11 -9.44 7.99
N THR A 240 10.61 -9.88 9.14
CA THR A 240 10.94 -11.31 9.35
C THR A 240 9.78 -12.29 9.08
N ASN A 241 8.53 -11.94 9.42
CA ASN A 241 7.39 -12.87 9.37
C ASN A 241 6.21 -12.37 8.52
N ARG A 242 6.41 -11.29 7.77
CA ARG A 242 5.40 -10.73 6.89
C ARG A 242 6.03 -9.77 5.88
N ALA A 243 5.33 -9.54 4.78
CA ALA A 243 5.58 -8.39 3.93
C ALA A 243 4.28 -7.63 3.68
N THR A 244 4.36 -6.32 3.51
CA THR A 244 3.23 -5.47 3.16
C THR A 244 3.55 -4.69 1.90
N ILE A 245 2.68 -4.79 0.89
CA ILE A 245 2.72 -3.90 -0.29
C ILE A 245 1.68 -2.80 -0.07
N TYR A 246 2.08 -1.55 -0.34
CA TYR A 246 1.21 -0.39 -0.39
C TYR A 246 1.11 0.13 -1.82
N LEU A 247 -0.10 0.53 -2.22
CA LEU A 247 -0.39 1.15 -3.51
C LEU A 247 -1.28 2.36 -3.27
N PHE A 248 -0.70 3.56 -3.39
CA PHE A 248 -1.38 4.82 -3.17
C PHE A 248 -1.41 5.66 -4.44
N TYR A 249 -2.54 6.28 -4.76
CA TYR A 249 -2.67 7.18 -5.91
C TYR A 249 -3.82 8.16 -5.70
N LEU A 250 -3.97 9.13 -6.60
CA LEU A 250 -5.12 10.03 -6.63
C LEU A 250 -6.13 9.55 -7.69
N ASP A 251 -7.40 9.45 -7.34
CA ASP A 251 -8.46 9.19 -8.31
C ASP A 251 -8.65 10.37 -9.27
N ASP A 252 -9.55 10.24 -10.26
CA ASP A 252 -9.76 11.29 -11.27
C ASP A 252 -10.34 12.59 -10.68
N ASN A 253 -10.83 12.55 -9.43
CA ASN A 253 -11.30 13.71 -8.68
C ASN A 253 -10.23 14.27 -7.71
N GLY A 254 -8.99 13.77 -7.78
CA GLY A 254 -7.90 14.15 -6.89
C GLY A 254 -8.04 13.63 -5.46
N GLN A 255 -8.92 12.65 -5.21
CA GLN A 255 -9.06 12.03 -3.90
C GLN A 255 -8.05 10.90 -3.71
N PRO A 256 -7.44 10.76 -2.53
CA PRO A 256 -6.50 9.69 -2.25
C PRO A 256 -7.19 8.32 -2.24
N VAL A 257 -6.61 7.37 -2.96
CA VAL A 257 -6.89 5.94 -2.86
C VAL A 257 -5.71 5.29 -2.15
N LEU A 258 -5.96 4.73 -0.97
CA LEU A 258 -4.94 4.17 -0.10
C LEU A 258 -5.16 2.66 0.07
N LEU A 259 -4.41 1.84 -0.67
CA LEU A 259 -4.55 0.38 -0.66
C LEU A 259 -3.31 -0.30 -0.08
N SER A 260 -3.51 -1.45 0.55
CA SER A 260 -2.41 -2.30 1.04
C SER A 260 -2.79 -3.77 1.01
N ALA A 261 -1.81 -4.64 0.89
CA ALA A 261 -1.96 -6.09 0.98
C ALA A 261 -0.83 -6.69 1.81
N VAL A 262 -1.16 -7.61 2.73
CA VAL A 262 -0.22 -8.23 3.66
C VAL A 262 -0.04 -9.70 3.30
N ASN A 263 1.20 -10.10 3.02
CA ASN A 263 1.60 -11.49 2.94
C ASN A 263 2.01 -11.95 4.34
N SER A 264 1.06 -12.48 5.10
CA SER A 264 1.28 -12.99 6.46
C SER A 264 1.57 -14.49 6.46
N GLY A 265 2.43 -14.95 7.37
CA GLY A 265 2.69 -16.39 7.55
C GLY A 265 3.81 -16.94 6.66
N VAL A 266 4.60 -16.05 6.07
CA VAL A 266 5.86 -16.36 5.39
C VAL A 266 7.00 -15.86 6.27
N THR A 267 8.09 -16.65 6.35
CA THR A 267 9.32 -16.21 7.03
C THR A 267 10.34 -15.76 5.98
N HIS A 268 10.77 -14.52 6.09
CA HIS A 268 11.81 -13.92 5.27
C HIS A 268 13.16 -14.08 5.95
N ARG A 269 14.19 -14.36 5.15
CA ARG A 269 15.60 -14.36 5.59
C ARG A 269 16.29 -13.13 5.04
N ALA A 270 17.41 -12.74 5.65
CA ALA A 270 18.21 -11.66 5.11
C ALA A 270 18.72 -12.06 3.73
N TYR A 271 18.64 -11.12 2.78
CA TYR A 271 19.14 -11.31 1.42
C TYR A 271 20.60 -10.86 1.33
N ASN A 272 21.39 -11.49 0.46
CA ASN A 272 22.76 -11.07 0.21
C ASN A 272 22.83 -10.03 -0.93
N TRP A 273 23.00 -8.76 -0.57
CA TRP A 273 23.02 -7.62 -1.49
C TRP A 273 24.40 -7.29 -2.07
N SER A 274 25.42 -8.10 -1.79
CA SER A 274 26.81 -7.88 -2.23
C SER A 274 27.28 -8.81 -3.35
N GLY A 275 26.41 -9.67 -3.88
CA GLY A 275 26.80 -10.66 -4.89
C GLY A 275 27.05 -10.04 -6.27
N SER A 276 27.46 -10.84 -7.27
CA SER A 276 27.96 -10.33 -8.57
C SER A 276 26.96 -10.28 -9.73
N GLY A 277 25.67 -10.56 -9.49
CA GLY A 277 24.63 -10.55 -10.53
C GLY A 277 23.98 -9.19 -10.83
N GLY A 278 22.94 -9.23 -11.67
CA GLY A 278 22.26 -8.04 -12.18
C GLY A 278 21.32 -7.39 -11.15
N ARG A 279 21.39 -6.06 -11.06
CA ARG A 279 20.51 -5.21 -10.25
C ARG A 279 20.00 -4.07 -11.10
N TYR A 280 18.69 -3.89 -11.14
CA TYR A 280 18.09 -2.91 -12.04
C TYR A 280 16.87 -2.21 -11.43
N ILE A 281 16.70 -0.96 -11.83
CA ILE A 281 15.41 -0.26 -11.79
C ILE A 281 14.77 -0.45 -13.17
N GLY A 282 13.53 -0.94 -13.20
CA GLY A 282 12.70 -1.09 -14.40
C GLY A 282 12.69 -2.47 -15.05
N ARG A 283 13.39 -3.47 -14.49
CA ARG A 283 13.29 -4.87 -14.97
C ARG A 283 13.65 -5.91 -13.92
N ASP A 284 13.12 -7.12 -14.12
CA ASP A 284 13.72 -8.36 -13.59
C ASP A 284 14.72 -8.89 -14.65
N PRO A 285 16.03 -9.01 -14.33
CA PRO A 285 17.03 -9.41 -15.31
C PRO A 285 17.01 -10.90 -15.69
N LEU A 286 16.03 -11.71 -15.24
CA LEU A 286 15.93 -13.11 -15.66
C LEU A 286 15.79 -13.26 -17.17
N ASN A 287 15.04 -12.37 -17.83
CA ASN A 287 14.92 -12.34 -19.28
C ASN A 287 14.44 -10.95 -19.77
N ASP A 288 14.57 -10.71 -21.07
CA ASP A 288 14.29 -9.41 -21.68
C ASP A 288 12.78 -9.11 -21.87
N GLN A 289 11.88 -9.97 -21.39
CA GLN A 289 10.43 -9.73 -21.44
C GLN A 289 9.88 -9.15 -20.12
N ARG A 290 10.64 -9.20 -19.03
CA ARG A 290 10.22 -8.76 -17.69
C ARG A 290 10.60 -7.31 -17.41
N ILE A 291 10.21 -6.44 -18.32
CA ILE A 291 10.62 -5.04 -18.36
C ILE A 291 9.40 -4.15 -18.25
N PHE A 292 9.47 -3.17 -17.37
CA PHE A 292 8.36 -2.28 -17.07
C PHE A 292 8.06 -1.35 -18.26
N PRO A 293 6.86 -1.41 -18.86
CA PRO A 293 6.45 -0.48 -19.90
C PRO A 293 5.88 0.79 -19.27
N GLY A 294 6.73 1.61 -18.67
CA GLY A 294 6.27 2.78 -17.91
C GLY A 294 7.38 3.66 -17.37
N ILE A 295 6.98 4.64 -16.56
CA ILE A 295 7.85 5.66 -15.98
C ILE A 295 8.03 5.38 -14.49
N ILE A 296 9.27 5.51 -14.00
CA ILE A 296 9.63 5.32 -12.58
C ILE A 296 10.33 6.60 -12.10
N ASP A 297 9.98 7.04 -10.89
CA ASP A 297 10.61 8.17 -10.21
C ASP A 297 10.83 7.84 -8.71
N GLY A 298 11.84 8.46 -8.11
CA GLY A 298 12.03 8.51 -6.67
C GLY A 298 12.18 7.15 -5.99
N VAL A 299 13.05 6.29 -6.53
CA VAL A 299 13.30 4.94 -6.01
C VAL A 299 14.19 5.02 -4.78
N ALA A 300 13.73 4.52 -3.63
CA ALA A 300 14.55 4.49 -2.42
C ALA A 300 14.50 3.12 -1.73
N ILE A 301 15.60 2.76 -1.07
CA ILE A 301 15.73 1.51 -0.32
C ILE A 301 16.15 1.85 1.10
N PHE A 302 15.52 1.23 2.09
CA PHE A 302 15.81 1.39 3.51
C PHE A 302 16.22 0.06 4.10
N ASN A 303 17.25 0.06 4.96
CA ASN A 303 17.67 -1.10 5.76
C ASN A 303 16.85 -1.23 7.06
N ARG A 304 15.55 -0.94 6.97
CA ARG A 304 14.57 -1.09 8.05
C ARG A 304 13.16 -1.19 7.46
N ALA A 305 12.23 -1.72 8.26
CA ALA A 305 10.81 -1.67 7.96
C ALA A 305 10.28 -0.26 8.29
N LEU A 306 9.75 0.43 7.27
CA LEU A 306 9.01 1.67 7.48
C LEU A 306 7.63 1.34 8.04
N THR A 307 7.17 2.17 8.97
CA THR A 307 5.80 2.11 9.50
C THR A 307 4.79 2.60 8.45
N GLN A 308 3.53 2.22 8.61
CA GLN A 308 2.45 2.72 7.75
C GLN A 308 2.36 4.26 7.76
N ASP A 309 2.60 4.90 8.90
CA ASP A 309 2.58 6.37 9.03
C ASP A 309 3.71 7.03 8.23
N GLU A 310 4.91 6.44 8.25
CA GLU A 310 6.03 6.91 7.44
C GLU A 310 5.74 6.73 5.94
N ILE A 311 5.22 5.56 5.54
CA ILE A 311 4.82 5.28 4.15
C ILE A 311 3.75 6.27 3.67
N LEU A 312 2.73 6.53 4.50
CA LEU A 312 1.70 7.52 4.17
C LEU A 312 2.25 8.95 4.16
N GLY A 313 3.18 9.27 5.05
CA GLY A 313 3.87 10.56 5.11
C GLY A 313 4.66 10.85 3.84
N LEU A 314 5.33 9.85 3.27
CA LEU A 314 6.05 9.98 1.99
C LEU A 314 5.09 10.26 0.83
N PHE A 315 3.96 9.55 0.75
CA PHE A 315 2.94 9.84 -0.26
C PHE A 315 2.34 11.25 -0.08
N ALA A 316 2.03 11.64 1.16
CA ALA A 316 1.53 12.98 1.48
C ALA A 316 2.54 14.07 1.07
N ALA A 317 3.83 13.85 1.32
CA ALA A 317 4.90 14.75 0.90
C ALA A 317 4.94 14.90 -0.62
N GLY A 318 4.83 13.81 -1.39
CA GLY A 318 4.77 13.86 -2.86
C GLY A 318 3.55 14.58 -3.41
N VAL A 319 2.36 14.34 -2.86
CA VAL A 319 1.15 15.10 -3.20
C VAL A 319 1.28 16.58 -2.78
N GLY A 320 2.05 16.85 -1.72
CA GLY A 320 2.24 18.17 -1.13
C GLY A 320 1.09 18.57 -0.21
N VAL A 321 0.62 17.61 0.60
CA VAL A 321 -0.38 17.80 1.66
C VAL A 321 0.22 17.40 3.01
N GLN A 322 -0.35 17.94 4.10
CA GLN A 322 0.12 17.64 5.46
C GLN A 322 -0.35 16.26 5.98
N GLY A 323 -1.25 15.61 5.25
CA GLY A 323 -1.82 14.32 5.61
C GLY A 323 -3.16 14.08 4.93
N PHE A 324 -3.74 12.91 5.19
CA PHE A 324 -5.01 12.50 4.61
C PHE A 324 -6.05 12.27 5.71
N ALA A 325 -7.28 12.65 5.43
CA ALA A 325 -8.42 12.34 6.28
C ALA A 325 -8.60 10.81 6.42
N PRO A 326 -9.13 10.33 7.56
CA PRO A 326 -9.43 8.93 7.72
C PRO A 326 -10.45 8.44 6.70
N MET A 327 -10.18 7.27 6.14
CA MET A 327 -11.05 6.57 5.22
C MET A 327 -11.11 5.10 5.61
N ILE A 328 -12.25 4.46 5.35
CA ILE A 328 -12.38 3.02 5.49
C ILE A 328 -12.01 2.41 4.15
N GLY A 329 -10.91 1.66 4.10
CA GLY A 329 -10.46 0.95 2.91
C GLY A 329 -11.33 -0.28 2.65
N THR A 330 -11.24 -1.27 3.54
CA THR A 330 -12.06 -2.49 3.47
C THR A 330 -13.16 -2.44 4.51
N GLN A 331 -14.40 -2.49 4.04
CA GLN A 331 -15.58 -2.61 4.87
C GLN A 331 -15.67 -4.03 5.46
N PRO A 332 -16.02 -4.19 6.75
CA PRO A 332 -16.28 -5.50 7.32
C PRO A 332 -17.40 -6.20 6.54
N GLN A 333 -17.19 -7.47 6.20
CA GLN A 333 -18.19 -8.31 5.53
C GLN A 333 -19.39 -8.57 6.44
N SER A 334 -20.56 -8.75 5.84
CA SER A 334 -21.76 -9.10 6.62
C SER A 334 -21.71 -10.57 7.06
N TYR A 335 -22.03 -10.80 8.33
CA TYR A 335 -22.12 -12.14 8.91
C TYR A 335 -23.58 -12.52 9.21
N PHE A 336 -23.86 -13.80 9.04
CA PHE A 336 -25.06 -14.47 9.55
C PHE A 336 -24.65 -15.31 10.76
N VAL A 337 -25.16 -14.97 11.94
CA VAL A 337 -24.81 -15.69 13.17
C VAL A 337 -26.02 -16.21 13.92
N TYR A 338 -25.81 -17.32 14.62
CA TYR A 338 -26.76 -17.85 15.58
C TYR A 338 -26.71 -17.05 16.88
N ASN A 339 -27.82 -17.03 17.61
CA ASN A 339 -27.88 -16.38 18.92
C ASN A 339 -26.82 -16.97 19.85
N GLY A 340 -26.13 -16.11 20.60
CA GLY A 340 -25.06 -16.49 21.52
C GLY A 340 -23.70 -16.72 20.85
N ALA A 341 -23.61 -16.70 19.51
CA ALA A 341 -22.34 -16.83 18.82
C ALA A 341 -21.43 -15.63 19.05
N ARG A 342 -20.11 -15.86 18.94
CA ARG A 342 -19.09 -14.81 18.94
C ARG A 342 -18.82 -14.35 17.51
N VAL A 343 -18.76 -13.03 17.30
CA VAL A 343 -18.40 -12.43 16.00
C VAL A 343 -17.21 -11.52 16.21
N THR A 344 -16.23 -11.60 15.30
CA THR A 344 -15.15 -10.63 15.20
C THR A 344 -15.33 -9.86 13.89
N LEU A 345 -15.41 -8.54 14.00
CA LEU A 345 -15.41 -7.62 12.88
C LEU A 345 -14.06 -6.89 12.86
N GLU A 346 -13.47 -6.78 11.69
CA GLU A 346 -12.24 -6.04 11.48
C GLU A 346 -12.44 -4.99 10.39
N VAL A 347 -11.87 -3.81 10.61
CA VAL A 347 -11.81 -2.76 9.60
C VAL A 347 -10.37 -2.39 9.31
N THR A 348 -10.06 -2.15 8.04
CA THR A 348 -8.83 -1.47 7.64
C THR A 348 -9.17 -0.01 7.41
N ALA A 349 -8.76 0.85 8.36
CA ALA A 349 -8.84 2.29 8.19
C ALA A 349 -7.48 2.84 7.74
N ASN A 350 -7.51 3.76 6.79
CA ASN A 350 -6.33 4.48 6.30
C ASN A 350 -6.49 5.96 6.63
N GLY A 351 -5.41 6.74 6.55
CA GLY A 351 -5.38 8.16 6.87
C GLY A 351 -4.28 8.48 7.86
N SER A 352 -3.98 9.77 8.04
CA SER A 352 -2.87 10.20 8.88
C SER A 352 -3.17 10.01 10.36
N SER A 353 -2.19 9.46 11.09
CA SER A 353 -2.28 9.30 12.54
C SER A 353 -2.37 10.63 13.30
N PRO A 354 -3.01 10.65 14.49
CA PRO A 354 -3.63 9.50 15.15
C PRO A 354 -5.02 9.16 14.59
N LEU A 355 -5.25 7.88 14.29
CA LEU A 355 -6.59 7.35 14.00
C LEU A 355 -7.26 6.93 15.31
N GLN A 356 -8.48 7.42 15.56
CA GLN A 356 -9.32 6.97 16.67
C GLN A 356 -10.51 6.19 16.13
N TYR A 357 -10.83 5.05 16.75
CA TYR A 357 -11.96 4.23 16.33
C TYR A 357 -13.15 4.41 17.27
N GLN A 358 -14.35 4.42 16.71
CA GLN A 358 -15.60 4.44 17.45
C GLN A 358 -16.59 3.47 16.81
N TRP A 359 -16.91 2.39 17.49
CA TRP A 359 -17.97 1.48 17.06
C TRP A 359 -19.35 1.96 17.56
N GLN A 360 -20.34 1.84 16.67
CA GLN A 360 -21.74 2.18 16.90
C GLN A 360 -22.64 0.98 16.56
N LEU A 361 -23.71 0.79 17.31
CA LEU A 361 -24.80 -0.12 16.99
C LEU A 361 -26.05 0.69 16.65
N ASN A 362 -26.60 0.50 15.45
CA ASN A 362 -27.79 1.20 14.95
C ASN A 362 -27.70 2.74 15.12
N GLY A 363 -26.50 3.30 14.92
CA GLY A 363 -26.22 4.74 15.04
C GLY A 363 -25.94 5.25 16.46
N VAL A 364 -25.93 4.37 17.47
CA VAL A 364 -25.65 4.71 18.88
C VAL A 364 -24.26 4.19 19.27
N ASN A 365 -23.44 5.00 19.94
CA ASN A 365 -22.12 4.56 20.38
C ASN A 365 -22.21 3.38 21.36
N ILE A 366 -21.43 2.33 21.13
CA ILE A 366 -21.53 1.08 21.91
C ILE A 366 -21.17 1.31 23.39
N ASP A 367 -20.25 2.21 23.69
CA ASP A 367 -19.86 2.59 25.06
C ASP A 367 -21.01 3.18 25.89
N THR A 368 -22.04 3.73 25.22
CA THR A 368 -23.25 4.28 25.87
C THR A 368 -24.35 3.25 26.09
N LEU A 369 -24.21 2.02 25.57
CA LEU A 369 -25.24 0.99 25.67
C LEU A 369 -25.22 0.29 27.04
N PRO A 370 -26.38 -0.09 27.61
CA PRO A 370 -26.46 -0.82 28.88
C PRO A 370 -25.71 -2.17 28.88
N ASN A 371 -25.55 -2.77 27.71
CA ASN A 371 -24.86 -4.04 27.48
C ASN A 371 -23.50 -3.86 26.79
N ALA A 372 -22.82 -2.73 26.98
CA ALA A 372 -21.48 -2.47 26.43
C ALA A 372 -20.45 -3.55 26.80
N THR A 373 -20.64 -4.26 27.93
CA THR A 373 -19.80 -5.39 28.37
C THR A 373 -19.79 -6.57 27.40
N ASN A 374 -20.76 -6.66 26.48
CA ASN A 374 -20.80 -7.70 25.45
C ASN A 374 -19.87 -7.39 24.27
N TYR A 375 -19.12 -6.28 24.33
CA TYR A 375 -18.27 -5.82 23.24
C TYR A 375 -16.83 -5.59 23.74
N ILE A 376 -15.85 -6.11 23.01
CA ILE A 376 -14.42 -5.86 23.25
C ILE A 376 -13.84 -5.17 22.02
N GLY A 377 -12.98 -4.16 22.23
CA GLY A 377 -12.32 -3.44 21.15
C GLY A 377 -13.14 -2.29 20.55
N ILE A 378 -14.09 -1.73 21.30
CA ILE A 378 -15.00 -0.64 20.89
C ILE A 378 -14.28 0.65 20.45
N ASN A 379 -13.00 0.82 20.80
CA ASN A 379 -12.12 1.90 20.37
C ASN A 379 -10.90 1.41 19.56
N SER A 380 -10.99 0.23 18.95
CA SER A 380 -9.94 -0.34 18.10
C SER A 380 -10.46 -0.70 16.70
N ASN A 381 -9.56 -1.07 15.81
CA ASN A 381 -9.90 -1.56 14.46
C ASN A 381 -10.56 -2.96 14.47
N VAL A 382 -10.56 -3.65 15.60
CA VAL A 382 -11.19 -4.97 15.78
C VAL A 382 -12.30 -4.88 16.83
N LEU A 383 -13.53 -5.25 16.48
CA LEU A 383 -14.63 -5.40 17.43
C LEU A 383 -14.96 -6.88 17.60
N THR A 384 -14.93 -7.36 18.83
CA THR A 384 -15.44 -8.69 19.19
C THR A 384 -16.76 -8.55 19.93
N ILE A 385 -17.81 -9.18 19.40
CA ILE A 385 -19.15 -9.22 19.98
C ILE A 385 -19.32 -10.58 20.68
N PHE A 386 -19.56 -10.54 21.98
CA PHE A 386 -19.85 -11.70 22.83
C PHE A 386 -21.34 -11.87 22.98
N GLU A 387 -21.76 -13.14 22.95
CA GLU A 387 -23.14 -13.53 23.09
C GLU A 387 -24.07 -12.66 22.26
N CYS A 388 -24.04 -12.84 20.93
CA CYS A 388 -24.85 -12.06 19.99
C CYS A 388 -26.35 -12.29 20.24
N HIS A 389 -26.88 -11.59 21.25
CA HIS A 389 -28.28 -11.60 21.70
C HIS A 389 -29.05 -10.55 20.90
N LEU A 390 -28.89 -10.55 19.58
CA LEU A 390 -29.59 -9.62 18.68
C LEU A 390 -31.01 -10.11 18.35
N CYS A 391 -31.66 -10.74 19.33
CA CYS A 391 -33.09 -11.04 19.27
C CYS A 391 -33.61 -11.23 20.70
N ARG A 392 -34.15 -10.15 21.25
CA ARG A 392 -35.23 -10.04 22.27
C ARG A 392 -35.34 -8.54 22.55
N SER A 393 -36.45 -7.83 22.33
CA SER A 393 -37.85 -8.20 22.52
C SER A 393 -38.76 -7.15 21.87
N TRP A 394 -39.80 -7.59 21.15
CA TRP A 394 -41.11 -6.95 21.20
C TRP A 394 -42.14 -8.03 21.53
#